data_AF-A0A814NK65-F1
#
_entry.id   AF-A0A814NK65-F1
#
_cell.length_a   1.000
_cell.length_b   1.000
_cell.length_c   1.000
_cell.angle_alpha   90.00
_cell.angle_beta   90.00
_cell.angle_gamma   90.00
#
_symmetry.space_group_name_H-M   'P 1'
#
loop_
_entity.id
_entity.type
_entity.pdbx_description
1 polymer ?
#
loop_
_entity_poly.entity_id
_entity_poly.type
_entity_poly.pdbx_seq_one_letter_code
_entity_poly.pdbx_strand_id
1 'polypeptide(L)'
;MLLNENKMSVGGELSVLTLESLPDELFYDIFYYLSAQDLYDGFYNLNCRFRSILATLTNLYSEITVKDETNSLASRYFASRIVTLSIKHVGPFDLSAFSTIRSLTLLAEPNREQCQSIQRFLPHLEQLVTCKSSTRHFCYSTSASHFVFTNAYPFLRSSSLNLVSYKDKQSWTHVLSLRFLSIRITDLRIYPQILRTCPSLVRFQLEFKNNFQLPKLFCRLDSHSSLRYLRLHLHSTPYSYCLITALLLSLVPNLRQFSIHGCLSEAGDINIESLAEILHQHVPHLDHFYLTMAIQQTLSTNNWQKTRQLHSLFRSLTIESPTLHSLPRLTIQSKKHLI
;
A
#
# COMPACT_ATOMS: atom_id res chain seq x y z
N MET A 1 19.08 73.70 35.93
CA MET A 1 19.23 72.26 35.66
C MET A 1 18.01 71.55 36.22
N LEU A 2 16.97 71.39 35.40
CA LEU A 2 15.79 70.59 35.70
C LEU A 2 15.83 69.43 34.70
N LEU A 3 16.20 68.25 35.17
CA LEU A 3 16.15 67.02 34.37
C LEU A 3 14.73 66.49 34.41
N ASN A 4 14.15 66.45 33.22
CA ASN A 4 12.80 66.02 32.92
C ASN A 4 12.83 64.48 32.75
N GLU A 5 12.43 63.73 33.76
CA GLU A 5 12.27 62.27 33.64
C GLU A 5 10.90 61.94 33.03
N ASN A 6 10.91 61.77 31.71
CA ASN A 6 9.80 61.16 30.96
C ASN A 6 9.70 59.66 31.33
N LYS A 7 8.82 59.34 32.29
CA LYS A 7 8.30 57.97 32.47
C LYS A 7 7.26 57.68 31.39
N MET A 8 7.73 57.20 30.23
CA MET A 8 6.88 56.44 29.32
C MET A 8 6.69 55.03 29.90
N SER A 9 5.59 54.80 30.64
CA SER A 9 5.14 53.45 30.93
C SER A 9 4.51 52.86 29.67
N VAL A 10 5.33 52.22 28.84
CA VAL A 10 4.86 51.29 27.80
C VAL A 10 4.38 50.03 28.53
N GLY A 11 3.19 50.11 29.13
CA GLY A 11 2.46 48.98 29.71
C GLY A 11 1.75 48.21 28.59
N GLY A 12 2.52 47.67 27.65
CA GLY A 12 2.04 46.59 26.80
C GLY A 12 2.24 45.30 27.58
N GLU A 13 1.26 44.88 28.38
CA GLU A 13 1.22 43.51 28.88
C GLU A 13 1.19 42.60 27.65
N LEU A 14 2.34 42.01 27.32
CA LEU A 14 2.39 40.83 26.47
C LEU A 14 1.61 39.75 27.21
N SER A 15 0.30 39.68 26.93
CA SER A 15 -0.56 38.62 27.41
C SER A 15 0.08 37.32 26.94
N VAL A 16 0.68 36.58 27.88
CA VAL A 16 1.22 35.26 27.59
C VAL A 16 0.04 34.44 27.09
N LEU A 17 0.06 34.09 25.81
CA LEU A 17 -0.92 33.17 25.24
C LEU A 17 -0.73 31.84 25.96
N THR A 18 -1.63 31.55 26.90
CA THR A 18 -1.69 30.26 27.56
C THR A 18 -2.34 29.26 26.61
N LEU A 19 -1.92 28.00 26.67
CA LEU A 19 -2.50 26.96 25.80
C LEU A 19 -4.03 26.90 25.97
N GLU A 20 -4.51 27.14 27.19
CA GLU A 20 -5.91 27.19 27.58
C GLU A 20 -6.70 28.35 26.94
N SER A 21 -6.02 29.34 26.37
CA SER A 21 -6.65 30.47 25.67
C SER A 21 -6.90 30.18 24.18
N LEU A 22 -6.31 29.10 23.63
CA LEU A 22 -6.55 28.70 22.25
C LEU A 22 -8.01 28.24 22.08
N PRO A 23 -8.64 28.44 20.91
CA PRO A 23 -10.00 27.97 20.62
C PRO A 23 -10.05 26.44 20.38
N ASP A 24 -11.22 25.81 20.56
CA ASP A 24 -11.40 24.35 20.47
C ASP A 24 -11.05 23.81 19.08
N GLU A 25 -11.28 24.59 18.03
CA GLU A 25 -10.99 24.29 16.63
C GLU A 25 -9.52 23.93 16.41
N LEU A 26 -8.60 24.66 17.04
CA LEU A 26 -7.17 24.36 16.93
C LEU A 26 -6.83 23.03 17.61
N PHE A 27 -7.52 22.69 18.70
CA PHE A 27 -7.30 21.40 19.35
C PHE A 27 -7.82 20.25 18.49
N TYR A 28 -8.97 20.40 17.83
CA TYR A 28 -9.44 19.39 16.88
C TYR A 28 -8.43 19.14 15.76
N ASP A 29 -7.86 20.22 15.20
CA ASP A 29 -6.85 20.13 14.14
C ASP A 29 -5.56 19.46 14.63
N ILE A 30 -5.07 19.81 15.83
CA ILE A 30 -3.86 19.22 16.42
C ILE A 30 -4.10 17.75 16.77
N PHE A 31 -5.21 17.46 17.45
CA PHE A 31 -5.53 16.12 17.97
C PHE A 31 -5.76 15.11 16.86
N TYR A 32 -6.15 15.55 15.65
CA TYR A 32 -6.26 14.69 14.47
C TYR A 32 -4.95 13.96 14.12
N TYR A 33 -3.79 14.53 14.46
CA TYR A 33 -2.48 13.94 14.16
C TYR A 33 -1.91 13.07 15.30
N LEU A 34 -2.60 12.97 16.43
CA LEU A 34 -2.14 12.23 17.62
C LEU A 34 -2.83 10.87 17.72
N SER A 35 -2.16 9.90 18.35
CA SER A 35 -2.79 8.61 18.65
C SER A 35 -3.76 8.74 19.83
N ALA A 36 -4.72 7.81 19.92
CA ALA A 36 -5.65 7.73 21.04
C ALA A 36 -4.91 7.63 22.40
N GLN A 37 -3.76 6.96 22.43
CA GLN A 37 -2.93 6.84 23.63
C GLN A 37 -2.30 8.20 24.00
N ASP A 38 -1.67 8.88 23.04
CA ASP A 38 -1.04 10.20 23.28
C ASP A 38 -2.07 11.25 23.70
N LEU A 39 -3.28 11.20 23.13
CA LEU A 39 -4.39 12.05 23.50
C LEU A 39 -4.82 11.83 24.96
N TYR A 40 -4.94 10.56 25.36
CA TYR A 40 -5.34 10.23 26.72
C TYR A 40 -4.26 10.66 27.72
N ASP A 41 -3.02 10.23 27.51
CA ASP A 41 -1.92 10.45 28.44
C ASP A 41 -1.55 11.93 28.54
N GLY A 42 -1.55 12.64 27.41
CA GLY A 42 -1.20 14.05 27.34
C GLY A 42 -2.28 14.99 27.86
N PHE A 43 -3.57 14.70 27.63
CA PHE A 43 -4.63 15.71 27.76
C PHE A 43 -5.79 15.31 28.68
N TYR A 44 -6.02 14.03 28.96
CA TYR A 44 -7.25 13.58 29.65
C TYR A 44 -7.39 14.14 31.07
N ASN A 45 -6.30 14.24 31.83
CA ASN A 45 -6.33 14.71 33.22
C ASN A 45 -5.90 16.17 33.40
N LEU A 46 -5.68 16.92 32.31
CA LEU A 46 -5.24 18.32 32.41
C LEU A 46 -6.34 19.22 32.95
N ASN A 47 -7.53 19.22 32.32
CA ASN A 47 -8.69 19.98 32.81
C ASN A 47 -10.01 19.46 32.19
N CYS A 48 -11.15 19.99 32.66
CA CYS A 48 -12.47 19.58 32.19
C CYS A 48 -12.72 19.91 30.71
N ARG A 49 -12.15 21.00 30.20
CA ARG A 49 -12.29 21.42 28.80
C ARG A 49 -11.68 20.37 27.87
N PHE A 50 -10.43 19.95 28.13
CA PHE A 50 -9.80 18.89 27.34
C PHE A 50 -10.56 17.58 27.40
N ARG A 51 -11.09 17.18 28.57
CA ARG A 51 -11.96 15.99 28.66
C ARG A 51 -13.18 16.10 27.76
N SER A 52 -13.80 17.27 27.70
CA SER A 52 -14.95 17.53 26.82
C SER A 52 -14.56 17.43 25.35
N ILE A 53 -13.44 18.04 24.94
CA ILE A 53 -12.93 17.95 23.56
C ILE A 53 -12.61 16.50 23.19
N LEU A 54 -11.88 15.78 24.05
CA LEU A 54 -11.58 14.36 23.83
C LEU A 54 -12.85 13.51 23.75
N ALA A 55 -13.91 13.87 24.48
CA ALA A 55 -15.20 13.18 24.44
C ALA A 55 -15.93 13.32 23.09
N THR A 56 -15.65 14.36 22.30
CA THR A 56 -16.29 14.60 21.00
C THR A 56 -15.47 14.12 19.81
N LEU A 57 -14.19 13.78 19.99
CA LEU A 57 -13.34 13.26 18.92
C LEU A 57 -13.89 11.96 18.31
N THR A 58 -13.79 11.85 17.00
CA THR A 58 -14.17 10.66 16.21
C THR A 58 -13.06 10.32 15.21
N ASN A 59 -13.14 9.13 14.61
CA ASN A 59 -12.18 8.67 13.59
C ASN A 59 -10.73 8.56 14.12
N LEU A 60 -10.58 8.13 15.37
CA LEU A 60 -9.28 8.07 16.02
C LEU A 60 -8.40 6.96 15.46
N TYR A 61 -7.10 7.19 15.51
CA TYR A 61 -6.05 6.21 15.26
C TYR A 61 -5.56 5.63 16.58
N SER A 62 -5.37 4.32 16.64
CA SER A 62 -4.74 3.66 17.78
C SER A 62 -3.70 2.65 17.33
N GLU A 63 -2.69 2.49 18.16
CA GLU A 63 -1.62 1.55 17.98
C GLU A 63 -1.54 0.63 19.20
N ILE A 64 -1.58 -0.68 18.98
CA ILE A 64 -1.44 -1.70 20.02
C ILE A 64 -0.04 -2.29 19.90
N THR A 65 0.77 -2.10 20.93
CA THR A 65 2.11 -2.68 21.04
C THR A 65 2.11 -3.84 22.04
N VAL A 66 3.17 -4.64 22.11
CA VAL A 66 3.29 -5.75 23.09
C VAL A 66 3.08 -5.27 24.54
N LYS A 67 3.41 -4.00 24.84
CA LYS A 67 3.30 -3.42 26.17
C LYS A 67 1.93 -2.81 26.45
N ASP A 68 1.17 -2.50 25.40
CA ASP A 68 -0.18 -1.95 25.48
C ASP A 68 -1.15 -3.09 25.21
N GLU A 69 -1.48 -3.86 26.24
CA GLU A 69 -2.63 -4.75 26.13
C GLU A 69 -3.86 -3.91 25.74
N THR A 70 -4.81 -4.52 25.02
CA THR A 70 -6.14 -3.98 24.69
C THR A 70 -6.92 -3.43 25.91
N ASN A 71 -6.38 -3.63 27.11
CA ASN A 71 -6.82 -3.13 28.41
C ASN A 71 -6.28 -1.75 28.81
N SER A 72 -5.48 -1.05 28.00
CA SER A 72 -5.07 0.31 28.36
C SER A 72 -6.31 1.20 28.59
N LEU A 73 -6.25 2.10 29.58
CA LEU A 73 -7.36 2.99 29.90
C LEU A 73 -7.76 3.85 28.69
N ALA A 74 -6.76 4.30 27.92
CA ALA A 74 -6.97 5.03 26.68
C ALA A 74 -7.74 4.19 25.64
N SER A 75 -7.32 2.94 25.43
CA SER A 75 -7.99 2.02 24.50
C SER A 75 -9.45 1.81 24.88
N ARG A 76 -9.74 1.61 26.17
CA ARG A 76 -11.10 1.44 26.67
C ARG A 76 -11.94 2.72 26.54
N TYR A 77 -11.34 3.87 26.80
CA TYR A 77 -12.00 5.18 26.71
C TYR A 77 -12.39 5.51 25.27
N PHE A 78 -11.50 5.24 24.32
CA PHE A 78 -11.69 5.57 22.90
C PHE A 78 -12.19 4.41 22.03
N ALA A 79 -12.40 3.21 22.58
CA ALA A 79 -12.65 1.97 21.85
C ALA A 79 -13.67 2.09 20.70
N SER A 80 -14.82 2.72 20.97
CA SER A 80 -15.91 2.91 20.01
C SER A 80 -15.70 4.05 19.01
N ARG A 81 -14.57 4.75 19.08
CA ARG A 81 -14.23 5.90 18.22
C ARG A 81 -12.97 5.67 17.42
N ILE A 82 -12.27 4.58 17.69
CA ILE A 82 -11.11 4.13 16.93
C ILE A 82 -11.62 3.52 15.62
N VAL A 83 -11.19 4.13 14.52
CA VAL A 83 -11.53 3.70 13.15
C VAL A 83 -10.33 3.05 12.47
N THR A 84 -9.12 3.46 12.85
CA THR A 84 -7.87 2.87 12.34
C THR A 84 -7.10 2.24 13.49
N LEU A 85 -6.82 0.95 13.38
CA LEU A 85 -6.05 0.19 14.36
C LEU A 85 -4.79 -0.41 13.71
N SER A 86 -3.65 -0.22 14.37
CA SER A 86 -2.39 -0.88 14.01
C SER A 86 -1.90 -1.78 15.14
N ILE A 87 -1.77 -3.08 14.88
CA ILE A 87 -1.28 -4.07 15.85
C ILE A 87 0.19 -4.38 15.52
N LYS A 88 1.10 -3.91 16.37
CA LYS A 88 2.56 -3.98 16.18
C LYS A 88 3.22 -5.16 16.89
N HIS A 89 2.54 -6.28 17.03
CA HIS A 89 3.10 -7.48 17.63
C HIS A 89 2.64 -8.78 16.96
N VAL A 90 3.40 -9.84 17.23
CA VAL A 90 3.10 -11.21 16.80
C VAL A 90 2.49 -11.94 17.99
N GLY A 91 1.17 -11.94 18.12
CA GLY A 91 0.49 -12.59 19.24
C GLY A 91 -1.03 -12.51 19.10
N PRO A 92 -1.78 -13.20 19.98
CA PRO A 92 -3.23 -13.06 20.05
C PRO A 92 -3.60 -11.61 20.38
N PHE A 93 -4.73 -11.16 19.84
CA PHE A 93 -5.28 -9.84 20.10
C PHE A 93 -6.80 -9.95 20.22
N ASP A 94 -7.38 -9.13 21.08
CA ASP A 94 -8.83 -9.03 21.24
C ASP A 94 -9.37 -7.79 20.50
N LEU A 95 -10.33 -8.03 19.60
CA LEU A 95 -11.00 -6.99 18.82
C LEU A 95 -12.40 -6.67 19.35
N SER A 96 -12.85 -7.34 20.41
CA SER A 96 -14.22 -7.25 20.93
C SER A 96 -14.65 -5.83 21.30
N ALA A 97 -13.71 -5.01 21.77
CA ALA A 97 -13.97 -3.61 22.15
C ALA A 97 -14.08 -2.66 20.95
N PHE A 98 -13.54 -3.03 19.78
CA PHE A 98 -13.30 -2.09 18.67
C PHE A 98 -14.26 -2.30 17.50
N SER A 99 -15.55 -2.16 17.75
CA SER A 99 -16.61 -2.39 16.75
C SER A 99 -16.61 -1.42 15.56
N THR A 100 -15.95 -0.26 15.67
CA THR A 100 -15.95 0.80 14.65
C THR A 100 -14.75 0.77 13.70
N ILE A 101 -13.85 -0.21 13.83
CA ILE A 101 -12.68 -0.28 12.97
C ILE A 101 -13.08 -0.48 11.52
N ARG A 102 -12.52 0.37 10.65
CA ARG A 102 -12.60 0.26 9.20
C ARG A 102 -11.25 -0.03 8.56
N SER A 103 -10.14 0.27 9.24
CA SER A 103 -8.80 0.00 8.75
C SER A 103 -7.96 -0.73 9.80
N LEU A 104 -7.51 -1.93 9.46
CA LEU A 104 -6.67 -2.76 10.32
C LEU A 104 -5.31 -3.00 9.66
N THR A 105 -4.24 -2.67 10.38
CA THR A 105 -2.86 -2.98 10.00
C THR A 105 -2.27 -3.96 10.99
N LEU A 106 -1.71 -5.06 10.49
CA LEU A 106 -1.11 -6.13 11.29
C LEU A 106 0.37 -6.25 10.96
N LEU A 107 1.23 -6.30 11.98
CA LEU A 107 2.67 -6.50 11.81
C LEU A 107 3.02 -7.87 11.20
N ALA A 108 2.20 -8.88 11.45
CA ALA A 108 2.38 -10.22 10.93
C ALA A 108 1.11 -10.75 10.28
N GLU A 109 1.28 -11.80 9.47
CA GLU A 109 0.18 -12.52 8.85
C GLU A 109 -0.68 -13.17 9.95
N PRO A 110 -2.00 -12.89 10.00
CA PRO A 110 -2.87 -13.49 11.00
C PRO A 110 -3.05 -14.99 10.72
N ASN A 111 -3.14 -15.77 11.80
CA ASN A 111 -3.56 -17.16 11.72
C ASN A 111 -5.08 -17.26 11.46
N ARG A 112 -5.59 -18.49 11.33
CA ARG A 112 -7.01 -18.74 11.07
C ARG A 112 -7.94 -18.20 12.16
N GLU A 113 -7.59 -18.38 13.43
CA GLU A 113 -8.41 -17.92 14.57
C GLU A 113 -8.48 -16.39 14.61
N GLN A 114 -7.36 -15.72 14.36
CA GLN A 114 -7.30 -14.26 14.22
C GLN A 114 -8.14 -13.77 13.04
N CYS A 115 -8.11 -14.46 11.89
CA CYS A 115 -8.97 -14.12 10.75
C CYS A 115 -10.47 -14.27 11.10
N GLN A 116 -10.83 -15.32 11.83
CA GLN A 116 -12.20 -15.51 12.32
C GLN A 116 -12.61 -14.42 13.32
N SER A 117 -11.70 -14.02 14.20
CA SER A 117 -11.91 -12.91 15.14
C SER A 117 -12.14 -11.59 14.39
N ILE A 118 -11.29 -11.28 13.40
CA ILE A 118 -11.43 -10.09 12.53
C ILE A 118 -12.79 -10.13 11.84
N GLN A 119 -13.17 -11.25 11.23
CA GLN A 119 -14.46 -11.39 10.55
C GLN A 119 -15.64 -11.17 11.50
N ARG A 120 -15.56 -11.73 12.72
CA ARG A 120 -16.64 -11.65 13.72
C ARG A 120 -16.80 -10.24 14.27
N PHE A 121 -15.71 -9.57 14.61
CA PHE A 121 -15.76 -8.30 15.35
C PHE A 121 -15.68 -7.07 14.45
N LEU A 122 -15.14 -7.19 13.24
CA LEU A 122 -14.97 -6.08 12.29
C LEU A 122 -15.79 -6.31 11.00
N PRO A 123 -17.13 -6.41 11.09
CA PRO A 123 -17.97 -6.71 9.93
C PRO A 123 -17.91 -5.60 8.85
N HIS A 124 -17.52 -4.38 9.23
CA HIS A 124 -17.42 -3.21 8.34
C HIS A 124 -15.98 -2.88 7.91
N LEU A 125 -15.07 -3.84 8.00
CA LEU A 125 -13.67 -3.63 7.61
C LEU A 125 -13.55 -3.24 6.14
N GLU A 126 -13.02 -2.04 5.87
CA GLU A 126 -12.79 -1.50 4.52
C GLU A 126 -11.33 -1.71 4.06
N GLN A 127 -10.38 -1.79 4.99
CA GLN A 127 -8.95 -1.93 4.71
C GLN A 127 -8.28 -2.96 5.63
N LEU A 128 -7.53 -3.88 5.03
CA LEU A 128 -6.71 -4.88 5.73
C LEU A 128 -5.28 -4.89 5.19
N VAL A 129 -4.31 -4.55 6.02
CA VAL A 129 -2.89 -4.57 5.66
C VAL A 129 -2.16 -5.58 6.53
N THR A 130 -1.60 -6.62 5.94
CA THR A 130 -0.64 -7.50 6.60
C THR A 130 0.77 -7.09 6.16
N CYS A 131 1.62 -6.79 7.13
CA CYS A 131 2.99 -6.36 6.87
C CYS A 131 3.79 -7.50 6.23
N LYS A 132 4.57 -7.15 5.21
CA LYS A 132 5.51 -8.05 4.54
C LYS A 132 6.68 -8.30 5.50
N SER A 133 6.52 -9.24 6.45
CA SER A 133 7.64 -9.60 7.32
C SER A 133 8.83 -10.04 6.46
N SER A 134 9.98 -9.39 6.68
CA SER A 134 11.27 -9.72 6.08
C SER A 134 11.92 -10.95 6.72
N THR A 135 11.36 -11.46 7.82
CA THR A 135 11.95 -12.59 8.53
C THR A 135 11.75 -13.86 7.71
N ARG A 136 12.86 -14.55 7.46
CA ARG A 136 13.04 -15.72 6.58
C ARG A 136 12.24 -16.97 7.00
N HIS A 137 11.35 -16.85 7.97
CA HIS A 137 10.43 -17.92 8.35
C HIS A 137 9.21 -17.84 7.46
N PHE A 138 9.33 -18.51 6.31
CA PHE A 138 8.28 -18.75 5.32
C PHE A 138 7.11 -19.52 5.96
N CYS A 139 6.31 -18.85 6.78
CA CYS A 139 5.02 -19.38 7.17
C CYS A 139 4.12 -19.26 5.94
N TYR A 140 3.91 -20.37 5.23
CA TYR A 140 2.92 -20.52 4.15
C TYR A 140 1.48 -20.42 4.66
N SER A 141 1.23 -19.72 5.77
CA SER A 141 -0.13 -19.48 6.26
C SER A 141 -0.82 -18.57 5.26
N THR A 142 -1.70 -19.17 4.47
CA THR A 142 -2.53 -18.50 3.45
C THR A 142 -3.86 -18.06 4.06
N SER A 143 -3.91 -17.91 5.39
CA SER A 143 -5.15 -17.69 6.12
C SER A 143 -5.80 -16.36 5.74
N ALA A 144 -5.07 -15.24 5.73
CA ALA A 144 -5.69 -13.95 5.40
C ALA A 144 -6.14 -13.90 3.94
N SER A 145 -5.29 -14.38 3.02
CA SER A 145 -5.64 -14.41 1.60
C SER A 145 -6.83 -15.30 1.30
N HIS A 146 -6.95 -16.45 1.95
CA HIS A 146 -8.14 -17.29 1.86
C HIS A 146 -9.39 -16.51 2.28
N PHE A 147 -9.41 -15.86 3.45
CA PHE A 147 -10.57 -15.08 3.91
C PHE A 147 -10.92 -13.91 2.99
N VAL A 148 -9.90 -13.22 2.44
CA VAL A 148 -10.13 -12.16 1.45
C VAL A 148 -10.79 -12.72 0.19
N PHE A 149 -10.27 -13.81 -0.37
CA PHE A 149 -10.78 -14.36 -1.63
C PHE A 149 -12.02 -15.25 -1.49
N THR A 150 -12.40 -15.65 -0.27
CA THR A 150 -13.72 -16.26 0.03
C THR A 150 -14.78 -15.22 0.41
N ASN A 151 -14.48 -13.93 0.23
CA ASN A 151 -15.37 -12.82 0.54
C ASN A 151 -15.84 -12.81 2.01
N ALA A 152 -14.99 -13.25 2.94
CA ALA A 152 -15.29 -13.20 4.37
C ALA A 152 -15.43 -11.75 4.91
N TYR A 153 -14.87 -10.78 4.18
CA TYR A 153 -14.91 -9.35 4.49
C TYR A 153 -15.69 -8.58 3.40
N PRO A 154 -17.03 -8.51 3.48
CA PRO A 154 -17.88 -8.06 2.37
C PRO A 154 -17.72 -6.57 2.00
N PHE A 155 -17.17 -5.75 2.89
CA PHE A 155 -16.92 -4.32 2.66
C PHE A 155 -15.46 -4.00 2.36
N LEU A 156 -14.59 -5.01 2.24
CA LEU A 156 -13.17 -4.81 2.06
C LEU A 156 -12.89 -4.20 0.70
N ARG A 157 -12.39 -2.96 0.69
CA ARG A 157 -12.06 -2.16 -0.51
C ARG A 157 -10.57 -2.21 -0.82
N SER A 158 -9.73 -2.34 0.20
CA SER A 158 -8.29 -2.31 0.08
C SER A 158 -7.64 -3.44 0.87
N SER A 159 -6.72 -4.18 0.25
CA SER A 159 -5.95 -5.19 0.96
C SER A 159 -4.49 -5.21 0.53
N SER A 160 -3.59 -5.39 1.51
CA SER A 160 -2.20 -5.74 1.27
C SER A 160 -1.89 -7.06 1.96
N LEU A 161 -1.55 -8.08 1.18
CA LEU A 161 -1.35 -9.45 1.62
C LEU A 161 0.10 -9.89 1.37
N ASN A 162 0.63 -10.73 2.26
CA ASN A 162 2.05 -11.09 2.21
C ASN A 162 2.39 -12.08 1.08
N LEU A 163 1.65 -13.19 0.93
CA LEU A 163 1.92 -14.22 -0.06
C LEU A 163 0.68 -15.05 -0.39
N VAL A 164 0.52 -15.43 -1.65
CA VAL A 164 -0.50 -16.38 -2.11
C VAL A 164 0.12 -17.48 -2.93
N SER A 165 -0.35 -18.71 -2.68
CA SER A 165 0.11 -19.92 -3.33
C SER A 165 -0.98 -20.50 -4.25
N TYR A 166 -0.56 -21.28 -5.24
CA TYR A 166 -1.49 -21.96 -6.15
C TYR A 166 -2.31 -23.03 -5.42
N LYS A 167 -1.86 -23.52 -4.26
CA LYS A 167 -2.59 -24.57 -3.53
C LYS A 167 -3.91 -24.08 -2.93
N ASP A 168 -4.11 -22.77 -2.78
CA ASP A 168 -5.25 -22.18 -2.07
C ASP A 168 -6.52 -22.01 -2.92
N LYS A 169 -6.53 -22.56 -4.15
CA LYS A 169 -7.44 -22.12 -5.22
C LYS A 169 -8.86 -22.64 -5.18
N GLN A 170 -9.11 -23.74 -4.47
CA GLN A 170 -10.35 -24.52 -4.67
C GLN A 170 -11.62 -23.85 -4.11
N SER A 171 -11.50 -22.73 -3.38
CA SER A 171 -12.60 -22.13 -2.62
C SER A 171 -12.81 -20.63 -2.84
N TRP A 172 -12.14 -20.03 -3.83
CA TRP A 172 -12.29 -18.59 -4.06
C TRP A 172 -13.66 -18.27 -4.66
N THR A 173 -14.27 -17.20 -4.16
CA THR A 173 -15.59 -16.70 -4.57
C THR A 173 -15.45 -15.31 -5.16
N HIS A 174 -16.46 -14.80 -5.86
CA HIS A 174 -16.42 -13.42 -6.35
C HIS A 174 -16.37 -12.41 -5.19
N VAL A 175 -15.37 -11.53 -5.22
CA VAL A 175 -15.15 -10.43 -4.29
C VAL A 175 -15.40 -9.11 -5.03
N LEU A 176 -16.62 -8.59 -4.91
CA LEU A 176 -17.07 -7.41 -5.66
C LEU A 176 -16.65 -6.08 -5.00
N SER A 177 -16.32 -6.09 -3.71
CA SER A 177 -15.96 -4.87 -2.97
C SER A 177 -14.52 -4.43 -3.17
N LEU A 178 -13.61 -5.36 -3.51
CA LEU A 178 -12.17 -5.12 -3.50
C LEU A 178 -11.73 -4.30 -4.72
N ARG A 179 -11.19 -3.11 -4.46
CA ARG A 179 -10.74 -2.13 -5.48
C ARG A 179 -9.23 -1.97 -5.52
N PHE A 180 -8.55 -2.21 -4.41
CA PHE A 180 -7.10 -2.09 -4.27
C PHE A 180 -6.52 -3.38 -3.70
N LEU A 181 -5.55 -3.96 -4.37
CA LEU A 181 -4.86 -5.16 -3.91
C LEU A 181 -3.35 -5.00 -4.07
N SER A 182 -2.60 -5.27 -3.02
CA SER A 182 -1.14 -5.44 -3.04
C SER A 182 -0.82 -6.84 -2.57
N ILE A 183 -0.09 -7.63 -3.36
CA ILE A 183 0.13 -9.04 -3.02
C ILE A 183 1.41 -9.58 -3.62
N ARG A 184 2.00 -10.58 -2.95
CA ARG A 184 3.05 -11.41 -3.54
C ARG A 184 2.47 -12.75 -4.00
N ILE A 185 2.88 -13.23 -5.18
CA ILE A 185 2.49 -14.54 -5.69
C ILE A 185 3.70 -15.42 -5.97
N THR A 186 3.51 -16.73 -5.77
CA THR A 186 4.50 -17.76 -6.09
C THR A 186 4.29 -18.40 -7.46
N ASP A 187 3.19 -18.08 -8.15
CA ASP A 187 2.82 -18.72 -9.41
C ASP A 187 2.02 -17.75 -10.31
N LEU A 188 2.47 -17.57 -11.55
CA LEU A 188 1.83 -16.69 -12.54
C LEU A 188 0.37 -17.09 -12.85
N ARG A 189 0.01 -18.37 -12.67
CA ARG A 189 -1.38 -18.85 -12.83
C ARG A 189 -2.32 -18.28 -11.77
N ILE A 190 -1.83 -17.64 -10.71
CA ILE A 190 -2.64 -16.97 -9.69
C ILE A 190 -3.17 -15.63 -10.21
N TYR A 191 -2.38 -14.92 -11.03
CA TYR A 191 -2.77 -13.61 -11.58
C TYR A 191 -4.15 -13.60 -12.27
N PRO A 192 -4.43 -14.44 -13.28
CA PRO A 192 -5.74 -14.42 -13.93
C PRO A 192 -6.87 -14.86 -13.01
N GLN A 193 -6.57 -15.68 -12.01
CA GLN A 193 -7.57 -16.08 -11.02
C GLN A 193 -7.94 -14.93 -10.10
N ILE A 194 -6.96 -14.14 -9.64
CA ILE A 194 -7.23 -12.91 -8.86
C ILE A 194 -8.12 -11.98 -9.68
N LEU A 195 -7.81 -11.76 -10.95
CA LEU A 195 -8.63 -10.90 -11.81
C LEU A 195 -10.08 -11.41 -11.92
N ARG A 196 -10.30 -12.71 -12.13
CA ARG A 196 -11.65 -13.30 -12.15
C ARG A 196 -12.39 -13.18 -10.82
N THR A 197 -11.64 -13.36 -9.73
CA THR A 197 -12.17 -13.32 -8.36
C THR A 197 -12.56 -11.90 -7.98
N CYS A 198 -11.82 -10.89 -8.42
CA CYS A 198 -11.97 -9.50 -8.03
C CYS A 198 -12.34 -8.61 -9.23
N PRO A 199 -13.54 -8.74 -9.84
CA PRO A 199 -13.89 -8.04 -11.09
C PRO A 199 -13.94 -6.50 -10.97
N SER A 200 -14.03 -5.98 -9.75
CA SER A 200 -14.06 -4.54 -9.45
C SER A 200 -12.69 -3.95 -9.10
N LEU A 201 -11.62 -4.73 -9.28
CA LEU A 201 -10.26 -4.32 -8.95
C LEU A 201 -9.82 -3.16 -9.85
N VAL A 202 -9.46 -2.02 -9.25
CA VAL A 202 -9.03 -0.81 -9.97
C VAL A 202 -7.51 -0.67 -9.94
N ARG A 203 -6.89 -0.96 -8.79
CA ARG A 203 -5.43 -0.92 -8.61
C ARG A 203 -4.90 -2.26 -8.13
N PHE A 204 -3.85 -2.73 -8.79
CA PHE A 204 -3.21 -3.98 -8.47
C PHE A 204 -1.69 -3.82 -8.39
N GLN A 205 -1.12 -4.06 -7.21
CA GLN A 205 0.31 -4.18 -7.01
C GLN A 205 0.65 -5.65 -6.82
N LEU A 206 1.51 -6.16 -7.69
CA LEU A 206 1.85 -7.56 -7.77
C LEU A 206 3.36 -7.74 -7.63
N GLU A 207 3.76 -8.56 -6.68
CA GLU A 207 5.15 -8.93 -6.46
C GLU A 207 5.36 -10.41 -6.75
N PHE A 208 6.40 -10.71 -7.49
CA PHE A 208 6.72 -12.05 -7.94
C PHE A 208 7.93 -12.58 -7.16
N LYS A 209 7.76 -13.72 -6.48
CA LYS A 209 8.78 -14.23 -5.55
C LYS A 209 9.85 -15.14 -6.18
N ASN A 210 9.49 -15.92 -7.20
CA ASN A 210 10.28 -17.05 -7.69
C ASN A 210 10.39 -17.07 -9.22
N ASN A 211 11.31 -17.88 -9.75
CA ASN A 211 11.34 -18.23 -11.18
C ASN A 211 10.08 -19.03 -11.54
N PHE A 212 9.22 -18.47 -12.40
CA PHE A 212 8.03 -19.17 -12.86
C PHE A 212 8.32 -19.92 -14.14
N GLN A 213 7.74 -21.11 -14.26
CA GLN A 213 7.53 -21.73 -15.57
C GLN A 213 6.35 -21.03 -16.24
N LEU A 214 6.53 -20.61 -17.49
CA LEU A 214 5.47 -20.04 -18.31
C LEU A 214 4.34 -21.08 -18.47
N PRO A 215 3.13 -20.79 -17.96
CA PRO A 215 2.01 -21.70 -18.12
C PRO A 215 1.62 -21.78 -19.60
N LYS A 216 1.49 -23.00 -20.14
CA LYS A 216 1.04 -23.26 -21.51
C LYS A 216 -0.42 -22.81 -21.80
N LEU A 217 -1.13 -22.22 -20.82
CA LEU A 217 -2.60 -22.23 -20.74
C LEU A 217 -3.28 -20.85 -20.74
N PHE A 218 -2.60 -19.77 -21.10
CA PHE A 218 -3.23 -18.43 -21.09
C PHE A 218 -4.24 -18.18 -22.23
N CYS A 219 -4.41 -19.12 -23.16
CA CYS A 219 -5.08 -18.88 -24.43
C CYS A 219 -6.60 -18.61 -24.39
N ARG A 220 -7.27 -18.56 -23.23
CA ARG A 220 -8.75 -18.42 -23.13
C ARG A 220 -9.26 -17.71 -21.87
N LEU A 221 -8.61 -16.64 -21.46
CA LEU A 221 -9.01 -15.91 -20.26
C LEU A 221 -9.72 -14.61 -20.65
N ASP A 222 -10.84 -14.33 -20.00
CA ASP A 222 -11.58 -13.08 -20.18
C ASP A 222 -10.75 -11.89 -19.72
N SER A 223 -10.84 -10.80 -20.48
CA SER A 223 -10.16 -9.57 -20.12
C SER A 223 -10.82 -8.91 -18.91
N HIS A 224 -9.98 -8.31 -18.06
CA HIS A 224 -10.41 -7.60 -16.88
C HIS A 224 -10.64 -6.12 -17.22
N SER A 225 -11.91 -5.72 -17.22
CA SER A 225 -12.33 -4.42 -17.73
C SER A 225 -12.12 -3.25 -16.76
N SER A 226 -12.11 -3.50 -15.45
CA SER A 226 -12.08 -2.46 -14.41
C SER A 226 -10.67 -1.99 -14.03
N LEU A 227 -9.62 -2.77 -14.34
CA LEU A 227 -8.28 -2.49 -13.85
C LEU A 227 -7.67 -1.32 -14.61
N ARG A 228 -7.23 -0.30 -13.86
CA ARG A 228 -6.65 0.94 -14.43
C ARG A 228 -5.19 1.14 -14.04
N TYR A 229 -4.76 0.57 -12.91
CA TYR A 229 -3.42 0.75 -12.37
C TYR A 229 -2.80 -0.60 -12.06
N LEU A 230 -1.66 -0.90 -12.67
CA LEU A 230 -0.91 -2.13 -12.43
C LEU A 230 0.53 -1.78 -12.09
N ARG A 231 1.01 -2.29 -10.95
CA ARG A 231 2.41 -2.19 -10.53
C ARG A 231 2.98 -3.58 -10.39
N LEU A 232 4.02 -3.90 -11.15
CA LEU A 232 4.73 -5.17 -11.09
C LEU A 232 6.07 -5.00 -10.38
N HIS A 233 6.35 -5.89 -9.44
CA HIS A 233 7.65 -6.07 -8.81
C HIS A 233 8.20 -7.44 -9.19
N LEU A 234 9.29 -7.44 -9.96
CA LEU A 234 9.91 -8.63 -10.52
C LEU A 234 11.26 -8.85 -9.82
N HIS A 235 11.32 -9.86 -8.95
CA HIS A 235 12.55 -10.31 -8.32
C HIS A 235 13.11 -11.46 -9.14
N SER A 236 14.29 -11.26 -9.76
CA SER A 236 15.08 -12.27 -10.50
C SER A 236 14.26 -13.14 -11.47
N THR A 237 14.18 -12.78 -12.74
CA THR A 237 13.58 -13.68 -13.75
C THR A 237 14.61 -14.06 -14.81
N PRO A 238 14.98 -15.34 -14.95
CA PRO A 238 15.88 -15.83 -16.00
C PRO A 238 15.19 -15.94 -17.38
N TYR A 239 13.88 -15.68 -17.46
CA TYR A 239 13.08 -15.81 -18.68
C TYR A 239 12.58 -14.46 -19.20
N SER A 240 12.27 -14.41 -20.51
CA SER A 240 11.86 -13.21 -21.26
C SER A 240 10.82 -12.35 -20.54
N TYR A 241 11.27 -11.25 -19.93
CA TYR A 241 10.45 -10.20 -19.32
C TYR A 241 9.31 -9.76 -20.24
N CYS A 242 9.61 -9.66 -21.53
CA CYS A 242 8.67 -9.26 -22.57
C CYS A 242 7.50 -10.25 -22.64
N LEU A 243 7.77 -11.56 -22.66
CA LEU A 243 6.72 -12.57 -22.74
C LEU A 243 5.79 -12.55 -21.53
N ILE A 244 6.33 -12.43 -20.32
CA ILE A 244 5.52 -12.32 -19.10
C ILE A 244 4.68 -11.04 -19.13
N THR A 245 5.29 -9.92 -19.53
CA THR A 245 4.61 -8.63 -19.61
C THR A 245 3.47 -8.66 -20.62
N ALA A 246 3.72 -9.17 -21.84
CA ALA A 246 2.70 -9.31 -22.87
C ALA A 246 1.50 -10.13 -22.38
N LEU A 247 1.80 -11.25 -21.74
CA LEU A 247 0.81 -12.16 -21.21
C LEU A 247 -0.03 -11.53 -20.08
N LEU A 248 0.60 -10.80 -19.15
CA LEU A 248 -0.12 -10.08 -18.10
C LEU A 248 -1.00 -8.96 -18.65
N LEU A 249 -0.48 -8.20 -19.62
CA LEU A 249 -1.17 -7.04 -20.20
C LEU A 249 -2.33 -7.45 -21.13
N SER A 250 -2.23 -8.60 -21.80
CA SER A 250 -3.34 -9.15 -22.61
C SER A 250 -4.64 -9.33 -21.81
N LEU A 251 -4.54 -9.47 -20.48
CA LEU A 251 -5.68 -9.63 -19.59
C LEU A 251 -6.22 -8.30 -19.05
N VAL A 252 -5.55 -7.17 -19.28
CA VAL A 252 -5.92 -5.87 -18.69
C VAL A 252 -5.82 -4.75 -19.74
N PRO A 253 -6.58 -4.84 -20.85
CA PRO A 253 -6.43 -3.92 -22.00
C PRO A 253 -6.75 -2.45 -21.69
N ASN A 254 -7.43 -2.23 -20.57
CA ASN A 254 -8.02 -0.95 -20.14
C ASN A 254 -7.11 -0.13 -19.20
N LEU A 255 -5.83 -0.50 -19.14
CA LEU A 255 -4.85 0.06 -18.21
C LEU A 255 -4.50 1.51 -18.57
N ARG A 256 -4.47 2.38 -17.55
CA ARG A 256 -4.07 3.79 -17.68
C ARG A 256 -2.70 4.07 -17.09
N GLN A 257 -2.31 3.32 -16.07
CA GLN A 257 -0.99 3.44 -15.46
C GLN A 257 -0.35 2.06 -15.27
N PHE A 258 0.88 1.95 -15.72
CA PHE A 258 1.67 0.74 -15.63
C PHE A 258 3.04 1.05 -15.07
N SER A 259 3.42 0.37 -14.00
CA SER A 259 4.78 0.46 -13.50
C SER A 259 5.43 -0.91 -13.33
N ILE A 260 6.69 -1.02 -13.74
CA ILE A 260 7.51 -2.21 -13.56
C ILE A 260 8.72 -1.82 -12.71
N HIS A 261 8.96 -2.57 -11.65
CA HIS A 261 10.12 -2.45 -10.80
C HIS A 261 10.81 -3.81 -10.73
N GLY A 262 12.14 -3.86 -10.83
CA GLY A 262 12.84 -5.14 -10.73
C GLY A 262 14.35 -5.04 -10.63
N CYS A 263 14.98 -6.20 -10.61
CA CYS A 263 16.43 -6.36 -10.67
C CYS A 263 16.75 -7.47 -11.68
N LEU A 264 17.61 -7.15 -12.66
CA LEU A 264 18.17 -8.11 -13.60
C LEU A 264 19.44 -8.71 -12.99
N SER A 265 19.32 -9.93 -12.49
CA SER A 265 20.42 -10.63 -11.82
C SER A 265 21.27 -11.50 -12.75
N GLU A 266 20.91 -11.63 -14.02
CA GLU A 266 21.59 -12.45 -15.03
C GLU A 266 21.58 -11.72 -16.40
N ALA A 267 22.34 -12.22 -17.39
CA ALA A 267 22.51 -11.70 -18.76
C ALA A 267 21.23 -11.65 -19.63
N GLY A 268 20.06 -11.50 -19.00
CA GLY A 268 18.80 -11.27 -19.68
C GLY A 268 18.76 -9.84 -20.21
N ASP A 269 18.98 -9.70 -21.51
CA ASP A 269 18.75 -8.45 -22.20
C ASP A 269 17.26 -8.09 -22.16
N ILE A 270 16.97 -6.87 -21.73
CA ILE A 270 15.66 -6.29 -21.92
C ILE A 270 15.62 -5.69 -23.31
N ASN A 271 14.90 -6.38 -24.18
CA ASN A 271 14.55 -5.82 -25.47
C ASN A 271 13.49 -4.72 -25.27
N ILE A 272 13.97 -3.47 -25.14
CA ILE A 272 13.10 -2.30 -24.94
C ILE A 272 12.20 -2.08 -26.15
N GLU A 273 12.64 -2.43 -27.36
CA GLU A 273 11.80 -2.36 -28.57
C GLU A 273 10.60 -3.32 -28.44
N SER A 274 10.85 -4.58 -28.07
CA SER A 274 9.76 -5.54 -27.83
C SER A 274 8.83 -5.10 -26.71
N LEU A 275 9.34 -4.48 -25.63
CA LEU A 275 8.49 -3.92 -24.58
C LEU A 275 7.60 -2.79 -25.12
N ALA A 276 8.15 -1.89 -25.94
CA ALA A 276 7.37 -0.81 -26.55
C ALA A 276 6.27 -1.36 -27.48
N GLU A 277 6.58 -2.37 -28.30
CA GLU A 277 5.62 -3.07 -29.15
C GLU A 277 4.50 -3.72 -28.32
N ILE A 278 4.86 -4.41 -27.24
CA ILE A 278 3.90 -5.04 -26.32
C ILE A 278 2.96 -4.02 -25.70
N LEU A 279 3.48 -2.88 -25.25
CA LEU A 279 2.66 -1.81 -24.69
C LEU A 279 1.70 -1.24 -25.73
N HIS A 280 2.20 -0.98 -26.94
CA HIS A 280 1.40 -0.49 -28.04
C HIS A 280 0.26 -1.47 -28.41
N GLN A 281 0.58 -2.76 -28.47
CA GLN A 281 -0.36 -3.82 -28.85
C GLN A 281 -1.44 -4.09 -27.79
N HIS A 282 -1.07 -4.14 -26.50
CA HIS A 282 -1.96 -4.62 -25.45
C HIS A 282 -2.62 -3.51 -24.63
N VAL A 283 -2.01 -2.34 -24.53
CA VAL A 283 -2.51 -1.22 -23.71
C VAL A 283 -2.41 0.12 -24.46
N PRO A 284 -3.10 0.27 -25.61
CA PRO A 284 -2.98 1.45 -26.47
C PRO A 284 -3.43 2.76 -25.80
N HIS A 285 -4.19 2.68 -24.70
CA HIS A 285 -4.70 3.82 -23.93
C HIS A 285 -3.89 4.11 -22.65
N LEU A 286 -2.64 3.64 -22.59
CA LEU A 286 -1.79 3.84 -21.43
C LEU A 286 -1.36 5.32 -21.33
N ASP A 287 -1.78 5.99 -20.25
CA ASP A 287 -1.44 7.40 -19.99
C ASP A 287 -0.04 7.53 -19.37
N HIS A 288 0.30 6.62 -18.46
CA HIS A 288 1.54 6.66 -17.70
C HIS A 288 2.26 5.32 -17.72
N PHE A 289 3.55 5.37 -18.02
CA PHE A 289 4.45 4.23 -17.96
C PHE A 289 5.68 4.58 -17.11
N TYR A 290 6.04 3.68 -16.21
CA TYR A 290 7.21 3.82 -15.36
C TYR A 290 7.96 2.50 -15.25
N LEU A 291 9.20 2.48 -15.71
CA LEU A 291 10.10 1.33 -15.60
C LEU A 291 11.25 1.70 -14.70
N THR A 292 11.59 0.81 -13.77
CA THR A 292 12.81 0.96 -12.98
C THR A 292 13.44 -0.38 -12.70
N MET A 293 14.67 -0.57 -13.18
CA MET A 293 15.39 -1.81 -13.00
C MET A 293 16.83 -1.58 -12.63
N ALA A 294 17.31 -2.35 -11.64
CA ALA A 294 18.74 -2.51 -11.44
C ALA A 294 19.29 -3.42 -12.55
N ILE A 295 20.35 -2.98 -13.23
CA ILE A 295 20.98 -3.69 -14.35
C ILE A 295 22.42 -4.04 -13.98
N GLN A 296 22.87 -5.27 -14.27
CA GLN A 296 24.25 -5.67 -14.01
C GLN A 296 25.21 -5.36 -15.17
N GLN A 297 24.69 -5.27 -16.41
CA GLN A 297 25.49 -5.01 -17.61
C GLN A 297 25.12 -3.65 -18.22
N THR A 298 26.11 -3.02 -18.87
CA THR A 298 25.91 -1.79 -19.64
C THR A 298 25.05 -2.08 -20.85
N LEU A 299 23.84 -1.52 -20.89
CA LEU A 299 22.96 -1.58 -22.05
C LEU A 299 23.64 -0.88 -23.24
N SER A 300 23.67 -1.54 -24.39
CA SER A 300 24.01 -0.89 -25.66
C SER A 300 22.96 0.19 -25.96
N THR A 301 23.36 1.45 -25.93
CA THR A 301 22.46 2.61 -26.13
C THR A 301 22.11 2.88 -27.59
N ASN A 302 22.70 2.11 -28.52
CA ASN A 302 22.68 2.41 -29.95
C ASN A 302 21.27 2.41 -30.60
N ASN A 303 20.27 1.77 -29.98
CA ASN A 303 18.92 1.69 -30.53
C ASN A 303 17.88 2.60 -29.85
N TRP A 304 18.27 3.43 -28.88
CA TRP A 304 17.29 4.20 -28.10
C TRP A 304 16.46 5.19 -28.95
N GLN A 305 17.04 5.76 -30.00
CA GLN A 305 16.32 6.64 -30.92
C GLN A 305 15.17 5.91 -31.64
N LYS A 306 15.39 4.65 -32.03
CA LYS A 306 14.35 3.80 -32.63
C LYS A 306 13.25 3.49 -31.62
N THR A 307 13.61 3.15 -30.39
CA THR A 307 12.65 2.91 -29.29
C THR A 307 11.78 4.13 -28.99
N ARG A 308 12.36 5.35 -29.01
CA ARG A 308 11.60 6.60 -28.85
C ARG A 308 10.54 6.81 -29.92
N GLN A 309 10.80 6.37 -31.14
CA GLN A 309 9.85 6.47 -32.25
C GLN A 309 8.71 5.45 -32.12
N LEU A 310 8.95 4.29 -31.49
CA LEU A 310 7.95 3.23 -31.34
C LEU A 310 6.80 3.61 -30.40
N HIS A 311 7.05 4.41 -29.35
CA HIS A 311 5.97 4.79 -28.45
C HIS A 311 6.21 6.12 -27.73
N SER A 312 5.21 6.99 -27.78
CA SER A 312 5.17 8.32 -27.15
C SER A 312 5.42 8.35 -25.63
N LEU A 313 5.38 7.19 -24.95
CA LEU A 313 5.59 7.02 -23.52
C LEU A 313 7.08 6.85 -23.15
N PHE A 314 7.96 6.58 -24.11
CA PHE A 314 9.39 6.36 -23.88
C PHE A 314 10.19 7.67 -24.01
N ARG A 315 9.68 8.78 -23.44
CA ARG A 315 10.28 10.10 -23.67
C ARG A 315 11.63 10.28 -22.98
N SER A 316 11.78 9.78 -21.74
CA SER A 316 13.05 9.84 -21.01
C SER A 316 13.57 8.45 -20.68
N LEU A 317 14.85 8.24 -20.98
CA LEU A 317 15.68 7.16 -20.49
C LEU A 317 16.76 7.79 -19.63
N THR A 318 16.85 7.38 -18.38
CA THR A 318 17.98 7.73 -17.52
C THR A 318 18.65 6.43 -17.10
N ILE A 319 19.97 6.39 -17.27
CA ILE A 319 20.82 5.33 -16.72
C ILE A 319 21.63 6.00 -15.64
N GLU A 320 21.31 5.71 -14.38
CA GLU A 320 22.07 6.19 -13.24
C GLU A 320 23.32 5.31 -13.10
N SER A 321 24.48 5.97 -13.04
CA SER A 321 25.75 5.31 -12.76
C SER A 321 25.69 4.59 -11.41
N PRO A 322 26.39 3.45 -11.26
CA PRO A 322 26.44 2.75 -9.98
C PRO A 322 27.04 3.65 -8.89
N THR A 323 26.48 3.57 -7.69
CA THR A 323 27.14 4.12 -6.49
C THR A 323 27.98 3.02 -5.82
N LEU A 324 28.83 3.38 -4.85
CA LEU A 324 29.69 2.43 -4.12
C LEU A 324 28.93 1.23 -3.53
N HIS A 325 27.61 1.35 -3.35
CA HIS A 325 26.74 0.35 -2.74
C HIS A 325 25.52 -0.03 -3.58
N SER A 326 25.42 0.37 -4.85
CA SER A 326 24.25 0.05 -5.68
C SER A 326 24.59 -0.23 -7.14
N LEU A 327 23.81 -1.15 -7.73
CA LEU A 327 23.87 -1.44 -9.16
C LEU A 327 23.39 -0.23 -9.98
N PRO A 328 23.89 -0.07 -11.22
CA PRO A 328 23.33 0.92 -12.15
C PRO A 328 21.82 0.75 -12.28
N ARG A 329 21.10 1.86 -12.43
CA ARG A 329 19.64 1.88 -12.45
C ARG A 329 19.14 2.42 -13.77
N LEU A 330 18.42 1.58 -14.52
CA LEU A 330 17.67 1.98 -15.69
C LEU A 330 16.30 2.51 -15.25
N THR A 331 15.99 3.75 -15.64
CA THR A 331 14.67 4.34 -15.44
C THR A 331 14.09 4.82 -16.78
N ILE A 332 12.85 4.41 -17.07
CA ILE A 332 12.05 4.93 -18.19
C ILE A 332 10.80 5.55 -17.61
N GLN A 333 10.47 6.76 -18.07
CA GLN A 333 9.29 7.48 -17.59
C GLN A 333 8.59 8.20 -18.75
N SER A 334 7.27 8.04 -18.81
CA SER A 334 6.39 8.91 -19.61
C SER A 334 6.33 10.30 -18.98
N LYS A 335 6.33 11.38 -19.79
CA LYS A 335 6.41 12.78 -19.31
C LYS A 335 5.61 13.00 -18.02
N LYS A 336 6.22 13.61 -17.00
CA LYS A 336 5.49 14.23 -15.90
C LYS A 336 4.46 15.19 -16.52
N HIS A 337 3.17 14.92 -16.34
CA HIS A 337 2.30 16.05 -16.05
C HIS A 337 2.83 16.59 -14.72
N LEU A 338 3.52 17.74 -14.80
CA LEU A 338 3.62 18.65 -13.67
C LEU A 338 2.16 18.93 -13.28
N ILE A 339 1.68 18.26 -12.23
CA ILE A 339 0.55 18.75 -11.45
C ILE A 339 1.17 19.54 -10.32
#